data_AF-A0A7R8W1P2-F1
#
_entry.id   AF-A0A7R8W1P2-F1
#
_cell.length_a   1.000
_cell.length_b   1.000
_cell.length_c   1.000
_cell.angle_alpha   90.00
_cell.angle_beta   90.00
_cell.angle_gamma   90.00
#
_symmetry.space_group_name_H-M   'P 1'
#
loop_
_entity.id
_entity.type
_entity.pdbx_description
1 polymer ?
#
loop_
_entity_poly.entity_id
_entity_poly.type
_entity_poly.pdbx_seq_one_letter_code
_entity_poly.pdbx_strand_id
1 'polypeptide(L)'
;IFSVLISAVISSRVLELSDRFLDIRKDGHWLVMFYAPWCGHCKRLEPVWAHVAQNLHNTNIRVGRVDCTRFTSLATEFSVSGFPTIML
;
A
#
# COMPACT_ATOMS: atom_id res chain seq x y z
N ILE A 1 6.01 28.41 23.60
CA ILE A 1 6.25 28.82 22.19
C ILE A 1 6.62 27.58 21.36
N PHE A 2 5.87 26.49 21.50
CA PHE A 2 6.13 25.24 20.77
C PHE A 2 5.51 25.33 19.37
N SER A 3 6.20 26.07 18.50
CA SER A 3 5.97 26.01 17.06
C SER A 3 6.91 24.94 16.52
N VAL A 4 6.44 23.71 16.45
CA VAL A 4 7.08 22.69 15.61
C VAL A 4 6.02 22.20 14.64
N LEU A 5 5.95 22.95 13.54
CA LEU A 5 5.47 22.53 12.24
C LEU A 5 6.27 21.30 11.77
N ILE A 6 5.97 20.12 12.29
CA ILE A 6 6.31 18.87 11.59
C ILE A 6 5.03 18.43 10.89
N SER A 7 4.74 19.13 9.80
CA SER A 7 4.33 18.45 8.57
C SER A 7 5.45 17.46 8.22
N ALA A 8 5.50 16.33 8.93
CA ALA A 8 6.14 15.16 8.38
C ALA A 8 5.28 14.78 7.19
N VAL A 9 5.63 15.32 6.03
CA VAL A 9 5.52 14.56 4.80
C VAL A 9 6.39 13.33 5.05
N ILE A 10 5.83 12.32 5.72
CA ILE A 10 6.36 10.98 5.71
C ILE A 10 6.33 10.66 4.23
N SER A 11 7.49 10.71 3.57
CA SER A 11 7.69 10.08 2.28
C SER A 11 7.46 8.60 2.53
N SER A 12 6.19 8.16 2.55
CA SER A 12 5.85 6.80 2.88
C SER A 12 6.57 5.93 1.85
N ARG A 13 7.38 4.98 2.33
CA ARG A 13 8.06 4.00 1.45
C ARG A 13 7.07 3.03 0.80
N VAL A 14 5.78 3.29 0.96
CA VAL A 14 4.68 2.57 0.34
C VAL A 14 4.69 2.94 -1.13
N LEU A 15 4.85 1.94 -1.98
CA LEU A 15 4.82 2.10 -3.42
C LEU A 15 3.37 2.13 -3.91
N GLU A 16 2.99 3.17 -4.66
CA GLU A 16 1.74 3.15 -5.43
C GLU A 16 1.90 2.23 -6.63
N LEU A 17 1.15 1.14 -6.62
CA LEU A 17 1.21 0.12 -7.66
C LEU A 17 0.10 0.35 -8.68
N SER A 18 0.47 0.21 -9.96
CA SER A 18 -0.43 0.22 -11.11
C SER A 18 -0.70 -1.21 -11.60
N ASP A 19 -1.47 -1.34 -12.68
CA ASP A 19 -1.67 -2.58 -13.44
C ASP A 19 -0.36 -3.28 -13.84
N ARG A 20 0.73 -2.51 -14.04
CA ARG A 20 2.10 -3.03 -14.25
C ARG A 20 2.62 -3.91 -13.11
N PHE A 21 1.96 -3.92 -11.96
CA PHE A 21 2.27 -4.81 -10.85
C PHE A 21 2.26 -6.29 -11.27
N LEU A 22 1.41 -6.70 -12.21
CA LEU A 22 1.37 -8.10 -12.69
C LEU A 22 2.69 -8.55 -13.33
N ASP A 23 3.39 -7.62 -13.97
CA ASP A 23 4.66 -7.89 -14.63
C ASP A 23 5.79 -8.01 -13.59
N ILE A 24 5.83 -7.09 -12.62
CA ILE A 24 6.93 -6.97 -11.66
C ILE A 24 6.74 -7.79 -10.37
N ARG A 25 5.55 -8.36 -10.14
CA ARG A 25 5.26 -9.13 -8.91
C ARG A 25 6.13 -10.37 -8.75
N LYS A 26 6.69 -10.89 -9.86
CA LYS A 26 7.59 -12.05 -9.86
C LYS A 26 9.01 -11.71 -9.42
N ASP A 27 9.41 -10.45 -9.52
CA ASP A 27 10.80 -10.01 -9.33
C ASP A 27 11.08 -9.56 -7.88
N GLY A 28 10.72 -10.39 -6.89
CA GLY A 28 10.99 -10.17 -5.47
C GLY A 28 9.74 -10.33 -4.59
N HIS A 29 9.91 -10.11 -3.28
CA HIS A 29 8.81 -10.26 -2.32
C HIS A 29 8.04 -8.96 -2.16
N TRP A 30 6.72 -9.06 -2.17
CA TRP A 30 5.83 -7.92 -2.04
C TRP A 30 4.93 -8.08 -0.82
N LEU A 31 4.53 -6.98 -0.22
CA LEU A 31 3.46 -6.94 0.76
C LEU A 31 2.53 -5.82 0.32
N VAL A 32 1.35 -6.18 -0.16
CA VAL A 32 0.47 -5.27 -0.90
C VAL A 32 -0.86 -5.11 -0.19
N MET A 33 -1.27 -3.86 -0.01
CA MET A 33 -2.62 -3.50 0.43
C MET A 33 -3.49 -3.15 -0.78
N PHE A 34 -4.49 -3.98 -1.04
CA PHE A 34 -5.56 -3.67 -1.99
C PHE A 34 -6.63 -2.84 -1.27
N TYR A 35 -6.89 -1.63 -1.78
CA TYR A 35 -7.74 -0.65 -1.11
C TYR A 35 -8.70 0.07 -2.08
N ALA A 36 -9.62 0.84 -1.49
CA ALA A 36 -10.45 1.81 -2.21
C ALA A 36 -10.36 3.19 -1.51
N PRO A 37 -10.32 4.32 -2.25
CA PRO A 37 -10.08 5.65 -1.67
C PRO A 37 -11.23 6.16 -0.79
N TRP A 38 -12.43 5.60 -0.91
CA TRP A 38 -13.59 5.92 -0.08
C TRP A 38 -13.72 5.03 1.17
N CYS A 39 -12.92 3.97 1.28
CA CYS A 39 -13.00 3.00 2.37
C CYS A 39 -12.44 3.57 3.68
N GLY A 40 -13.30 3.74 4.69
CA GLY A 40 -12.90 4.26 6.00
C GLY A 40 -11.89 3.39 6.75
N HIS A 41 -12.00 2.06 6.64
CA HIS A 41 -11.03 1.12 7.22
C HIS A 41 -9.63 1.29 6.62
N CYS A 42 -9.57 1.48 5.30
CA CYS A 42 -8.35 1.67 4.54
C CYS A 42 -7.63 2.95 4.98
N LYS A 43 -8.37 4.06 5.07
CA LYS A 43 -7.82 5.34 5.56
C LYS A 43 -7.27 5.25 6.98
N ARG A 44 -7.91 4.48 7.86
CA ARG A 44 -7.40 4.26 9.23
C ARG A 44 -6.14 3.39 9.25
N LEU A 45 -5.97 2.51 8.26
CA LEU A 45 -4.82 1.63 8.15
C LEU A 45 -3.59 2.33 7.53
N GLU A 46 -3.77 3.34 6.68
CA GLU A 46 -2.68 4.12 6.03
C GLU A 46 -1.50 4.49 6.96
N PRO A 47 -1.69 5.08 8.17
CA PRO A 47 -0.55 5.40 9.04
C PRO A 47 0.22 4.14 9.47
N VAL A 48 -0.48 3.06 9.81
CA VAL A 48 0.13 1.78 10.17
C VAL A 48 0.83 1.16 8.96
N TRP A 49 0.25 1.26 7.76
CA TRP A 49 0.85 0.76 6.53
C TRP A 49 2.16 1.49 6.20
N ALA A 50 2.20 2.81 6.42
CA ALA A 50 3.44 3.58 6.31
C ALA A 50 4.50 3.11 7.34
N HIS A 51 4.11 2.80 8.57
CA HIS A 51 5.01 2.20 9.57
C HIS A 51 5.53 0.82 9.12
N VAL A 52 4.70 -0.03 8.52
CA VAL A 52 5.13 -1.33 7.99
C VAL A 52 6.18 -1.15 6.90
N ALA A 53 5.94 -0.28 5.93
CA ALA A 53 6.90 0.05 4.88
C ALA A 53 8.22 0.59 5.46
N GLN A 54 8.14 1.41 6.50
CA GLN A 54 9.32 1.93 7.18
C GLN A 54 10.07 0.86 7.98
N ASN A 55 9.43 -0.17 8.52
CA ASN A 55 10.15 -1.24 9.23
C ASN A 55 10.77 -2.26 8.27
N LEU A 56 10.17 -2.48 7.10
CA LEU A 56 10.64 -3.45 6.12
C LEU A 56 11.66 -2.89 5.11
N HIS A 57 11.99 -1.60 5.19
CA HIS A 57 12.85 -0.92 4.19
C HIS A 57 14.25 -1.52 4.00
N ASN A 58 14.81 -2.17 5.02
CA ASN A 58 16.12 -2.83 4.95
C ASN A 58 16.02 -4.35 4.68
N THR A 59 14.84 -4.83 4.33
CA THR A 59 14.59 -6.23 3.98
C THR A 59 14.39 -6.38 2.47
N ASN A 60 14.26 -7.62 1.98
CA ASN A 60 13.94 -7.89 0.59
C ASN A 60 12.42 -7.82 0.28
N ILE A 61 11.60 -7.31 1.21
CA ILE A 61 10.15 -7.18 1.07
C ILE A 61 9.81 -5.74 0.71
N ARG A 62 9.16 -5.55 -0.44
CA ARG A 62 8.66 -4.25 -0.89
C ARG A 62 7.21 -4.07 -0.48
N VAL A 63 6.90 -2.93 0.13
CA VAL A 63 5.55 -2.63 0.61
C VAL A 63 4.85 -1.70 -0.39
N GLY A 64 3.67 -2.09 -0.85
CA GLY A 64 2.90 -1.32 -1.83
C GLY A 64 1.42 -1.24 -1.50
N ARG A 65 0.70 -0.42 -2.25
CA ARG A 65 -0.76 -0.38 -2.24
C ARG A 65 -1.32 -0.23 -3.64
N VAL A 66 -2.48 -0.83 -3.88
CA VAL A 66 -3.18 -0.84 -5.16
C VAL A 66 -4.58 -0.26 -4.96
N ASP A 67 -4.90 0.78 -5.74
CA ASP A 67 -6.27 1.29 -5.84
C ASP A 67 -7.11 0.38 -6.73
N CYS A 68 -7.89 -0.51 -6.11
CA CYS A 68 -8.76 -1.45 -6.82
C CYS A 68 -9.96 -0.77 -7.51
N THR A 69 -10.22 0.51 -7.24
CA THR A 69 -11.23 1.27 -7.98
C THR A 69 -10.72 1.78 -9.32
N ARG A 70 -9.40 1.92 -9.45
CA ARG A 70 -8.72 2.28 -10.70
C ARG A 70 -8.24 1.07 -11.48
N PHE A 71 -7.72 0.06 -10.78
CA PHE A 71 -7.15 -1.15 -11.36
C PHE A 71 -8.01 -2.37 -11.03
N THR A 72 -9.22 -2.41 -11.59
CA THR A 72 -10.21 -3.46 -11.31
C THR A 72 -9.74 -4.85 -11.76
N SER A 73 -8.93 -4.93 -12.82
CA SER A 73 -8.31 -6.19 -13.29
C SER A 73 -7.41 -6.82 -12.22
N LEU A 74 -6.67 -6.01 -11.45
CA LEU A 74 -5.89 -6.50 -10.32
C LEU A 74 -6.80 -7.03 -9.20
N ALA A 75 -7.91 -6.34 -8.91
CA ALA A 75 -8.86 -6.82 -7.91
C ALA A 75 -9.44 -8.19 -8.29
N THR A 76 -9.77 -8.39 -9.57
CA THR A 76 -10.25 -9.68 -10.08
C THR A 76 -9.16 -10.76 -10.04
N GLU A 77 -7.97 -10.46 -10.57
CA GLU A 77 -6.84 -11.40 -10.59
C GLU A 77 -6.49 -11.91 -9.19
N PHE A 78 -6.48 -11.02 -8.19
CA PHE A 78 -6.19 -11.37 -6.81
C PHE A 78 -7.44 -11.74 -5.99
N SER A 79 -8.60 -11.89 -6.63
CA SER A 79 -9.86 -12.29 -5.99
C SER A 79 -10.24 -11.44 -4.77
N VAL A 80 -9.99 -10.13 -4.86
CA VAL A 80 -10.27 -9.16 -3.80
C VAL A 80 -11.78 -8.90 -3.72
N SER A 81 -12.41 -9.39 -2.65
CA SER A 81 -13.86 -9.25 -2.41
C SER A 81 -14.22 -8.20 -1.35
N GLY A 82 -13.22 -7.58 -0.72
CA GLY A 82 -13.41 -6.57 0.33
C GLY A 82 -12.15 -5.73 0.59
N PHE A 83 -12.32 -4.63 1.32
CA PHE A 83 -11.24 -3.68 1.59
C PHE A 83 -11.12 -3.32 3.08
N PRO A 84 -9.89 -3.12 3.58
CA PRO A 84 -8.62 -3.44 2.91
C PRO A 84 -8.40 -4.97 2.83
N THR A 85 -7.69 -5.43 1.81
CA THR A 85 -7.16 -6.81 1.73
C THR A 85 -5.64 -6.74 1.65
N ILE A 86 -4.93 -7.51 2.46
CA ILE A 86 -3.46 -7.54 2.49
C ILE A 86 -2.99 -8.89 1.97
N MET A 87 -2.03 -8.88 1.04
CA MET A 87 -1.43 -10.10 0.47
C MET A 87 0.08 -9.99 0.38
N LEU A 88 0.74 -11.16 0.46
CA LEU A 88 2.19 -11.35 0.28
C LEU A 88 2.47 -11.88 -1.13
#